data_AF-A0A1I3KWZ9-F1
#
_entry.id   AF-A0A1I3KWZ9-F1
#
_cell.length_a   1.000
_cell.length_b   1.000
_cell.length_c   1.000
_cell.angle_alpha   90.00
_cell.angle_beta   90.00
_cell.angle_gamma   90.00
#
_symmetry.space_group_name_H-M   'P 1'
#
loop_
_entity.id
_entity.type
_entity.pdbx_description
1 polymer ?
#
loop_
_entity_poly.entity_id
_entity_poly.type
_entity_poly.pdbx_seq_one_letter_code
_entity_poly.pdbx_strand_id
1 'polypeptide(L)'
;MENDKVVSELNDLLTKNYDAEKGYKEAAEKIDHRALKSYFESQAKNRYDFGHKIKELIAKYGGEPDKGTSLAGDLHRTWIAIRSAFATGDQAIYEECIRGEETFSEEYGEVLNDTNLPQDVREMVRKQKDSVDRALVALRTMEDFAS
;
A
#
# COMPACT_ATOMS: atom_id res chain seq x y z
N MET A 1 2.93 25.51 7.91
CA MET A 1 2.17 25.94 6.72
C MET A 1 2.53 25.16 5.46
N GLU A 2 3.81 25.02 5.08
CA GLU A 2 4.22 24.14 3.95
C GLU A 2 4.56 22.73 4.43
N ASN A 3 5.34 22.61 5.52
CA ASN A 3 5.63 21.33 6.14
C ASN A 3 4.37 20.59 6.62
N ASP A 4 3.35 21.29 7.13
CA ASP A 4 2.11 20.65 7.61
C ASP A 4 1.39 19.92 6.48
N LYS A 5 1.41 20.47 5.27
CA LYS A 5 0.84 19.82 4.09
C LYS A 5 1.62 18.56 3.73
N VAL A 6 2.95 18.67 3.68
CA VAL A 6 3.84 17.52 3.41
C VAL A 6 3.65 16.42 4.47
N VAL A 7 3.56 16.80 5.74
CA VAL A 7 3.30 15.88 6.85
C VAL A 7 1.93 15.22 6.72
N SER A 8 0.91 15.95 6.30
CA SER A 8 -0.43 15.39 6.04
C SER A 8 -0.38 14.35 4.92
N GLU A 9 0.20 14.68 3.77
CA GLU A 9 0.31 13.77 2.62
C GLU A 9 1.13 12.52 2.97
N LEU A 10 2.22 12.69 3.73
CA LEU A 10 3.01 11.57 4.24
C LEU A 10 2.22 10.69 5.21
N ASN A 11 1.42 11.28 6.11
CA ASN A 11 0.59 10.51 7.02
C ASN A 11 -0.54 9.77 6.30
N ASP A 12 -1.11 10.35 5.24
CA ASP A 12 -2.08 9.66 4.39
C ASP A 12 -1.45 8.44 3.70
N LEU A 13 -0.24 8.60 3.13
CA LEU A 13 0.51 7.49 2.54
C LEU A 13 0.92 6.43 3.59
N LEU A 14 1.27 6.85 4.81
CA LEU A 14 1.61 5.94 5.90
C LEU A 14 0.42 5.05 6.28
N THR A 15 -0.74 5.69 6.46
CA THR A 15 -2.03 5.09 6.79
C THR A 15 -2.40 4.01 5.76
N LYS A 16 -2.35 4.36 4.48
CA LYS A 16 -2.63 3.44 3.38
C LYS A 16 -1.64 2.28 3.31
N ASN A 17 -0.34 2.52 3.55
CA ASN A 17 0.65 1.44 3.60
C ASN A 17 0.39 0.47 4.76
N TYR A 18 -0.03 0.95 5.94
CA TYR A 18 -0.40 0.06 7.04
C TYR A 18 -1.62 -0.80 6.73
N ASP A 19 -2.64 -0.23 6.09
CA ASP A 19 -3.79 -1.04 5.70
C ASP A 19 -3.44 -2.08 4.63
N ALA A 20 -2.62 -1.69 3.64
CA ALA A 20 -2.11 -2.63 2.64
C ALA A 20 -1.26 -3.73 3.28
N GLU A 21 -0.38 -3.39 4.23
CA GLU A 21 0.41 -4.38 5.00
C GLU A 21 -0.52 -5.38 5.69
N LYS A 22 -1.54 -4.89 6.39
CA LYS A 22 -2.52 -5.74 7.08
C LYS A 22 -3.28 -6.62 6.09
N GLY A 23 -3.67 -6.06 4.95
CA GLY A 23 -4.42 -6.82 3.97
C GLY A 23 -3.62 -7.91 3.29
N TYR A 24 -2.35 -7.67 3.02
CA TYR A 24 -1.46 -8.72 2.55
C TYR A 24 -1.22 -9.83 3.58
N LYS A 25 -1.11 -9.49 4.87
CA LYS A 25 -1.02 -10.49 5.94
C LYS A 25 -2.27 -11.35 6.03
N GLU A 26 -3.45 -10.74 6.07
CA GLU A 26 -4.71 -11.49 6.12
C GLU A 26 -4.90 -12.33 4.83
N ALA A 27 -4.56 -11.81 3.65
CA ALA A 27 -4.61 -12.58 2.40
C ALA A 27 -3.67 -13.80 2.41
N ALA A 28 -2.44 -13.64 2.91
CA ALA A 28 -1.48 -14.75 3.05
C ALA A 28 -1.94 -15.84 4.03
N GLU A 29 -2.77 -15.48 5.03
CA GLU A 29 -3.37 -16.44 5.96
C GLU A 29 -4.54 -17.20 5.36
N LYS A 30 -5.24 -16.61 4.38
CA LYS A 30 -6.47 -17.16 3.78
C LYS A 30 -6.26 -17.92 2.49
N ILE A 31 -5.18 -17.67 1.78
CA ILE A 31 -4.89 -18.31 0.50
C ILE A 31 -4.22 -19.67 0.69
N ASP A 32 -4.68 -20.68 -0.04
CA ASP A 32 -4.09 -22.03 0.01
C ASP A 32 -2.90 -22.17 -0.95
N HIS A 33 -2.91 -21.41 -2.04
CA HIS A 33 -1.86 -21.46 -3.05
C HIS A 33 -0.52 -20.93 -2.52
N ARG A 34 0.45 -21.84 -2.32
CA ARG A 34 1.76 -21.55 -1.69
C ARG A 34 2.53 -20.40 -2.33
N ALA A 35 2.55 -20.31 -3.66
CA ALA A 35 3.30 -19.25 -4.34
C ALA A 35 2.66 -17.87 -4.10
N LEU A 36 1.32 -17.80 -4.09
CA LEU A 36 0.60 -16.55 -3.82
C LEU A 36 0.73 -16.15 -2.36
N LYS A 37 0.71 -17.13 -1.44
CA LYS A 37 1.02 -16.91 -0.03
C LYS A 37 2.38 -16.24 0.17
N SER A 38 3.45 -16.84 -0.36
CA SER A 38 4.80 -16.26 -0.23
C SER A 38 4.91 -14.89 -0.91
N TYR A 39 4.20 -14.69 -2.02
CA TYR A 39 4.12 -13.39 -2.67
C TYR A 39 3.47 -12.33 -1.76
N PHE A 40 2.32 -12.63 -1.17
CA PHE A 40 1.62 -11.72 -0.25
C PHE A 40 2.44 -11.44 1.01
N GLU A 41 3.12 -12.43 1.59
CA GLU A 41 4.06 -12.23 2.70
C GLU A 41 5.19 -11.23 2.33
N SER A 42 5.73 -11.35 1.11
CA SER A 42 6.73 -10.41 0.60
C SER A 42 6.15 -9.00 0.43
N GLN A 43 4.91 -8.87 -0.06
CA GLN A 43 4.28 -7.55 -0.22
C GLN A 43 3.96 -6.90 1.12
N ALA A 44 3.49 -7.67 2.11
CA ALA A 44 3.34 -7.17 3.48
C ALA A 44 4.65 -6.59 4.03
N LYS A 45 5.78 -7.27 3.80
CA LYS A 45 7.09 -6.76 4.19
C LYS A 45 7.45 -5.46 3.45
N ASN A 46 7.18 -5.36 2.15
CA ASN A 46 7.43 -4.13 1.38
C ASN A 46 6.67 -2.94 1.97
N ARG A 47 5.38 -3.11 2.27
CA ARG A 47 4.54 -2.08 2.88
C ARG A 47 5.04 -1.64 4.25
N TYR A 48 5.50 -2.59 5.08
CA TYR A 48 6.14 -2.30 6.35
C TYR A 48 7.41 -1.43 6.18
N ASP A 49 8.30 -1.81 5.24
CA ASP A 49 9.53 -1.07 4.98
C ASP A 49 9.23 0.34 4.41
N PHE A 50 8.18 0.47 3.59
CA PHE A 50 7.72 1.76 3.07
C PHE A 50 7.24 2.69 4.18
N GLY A 51 6.43 2.16 5.10
CA GLY A 51 5.95 2.90 6.26
C GLY A 51 7.11 3.46 7.10
N HIS A 52 8.20 2.71 7.27
CA HIS A 52 9.39 3.23 7.97
C HIS A 52 10.04 4.40 7.27
N LYS A 53 10.19 4.35 5.94
CA LYS A 53 10.73 5.47 5.17
C LYS A 53 9.83 6.70 5.18
N ILE A 54 8.52 6.51 5.19
CA ILE A 54 7.57 7.59 5.34
C ILE A 54 7.71 8.23 6.73
N LYS A 55 7.81 7.43 7.80
CA LYS A 55 8.01 7.92 9.17
C LYS A 55 9.28 8.74 9.35
N GLU A 56 10.39 8.32 8.73
CA GLU A 56 11.65 9.06 8.71
C GLU A 56 11.45 10.48 8.13
N LEU A 57 10.69 10.59 7.03
CA LEU A 57 10.37 11.88 6.42
C LEU A 57 9.39 12.70 7.26
N ILE A 58 8.33 12.11 7.83
CA ILE A 58 7.40 12.84 8.71
C ILE A 58 8.16 13.53 9.84
N ALA A 59 9.06 12.79 10.50
CA ALA A 59 9.91 13.35 11.56
C ALA A 59 10.84 14.45 11.05
N LYS A 60 11.43 14.29 9.86
CA LYS A 60 12.28 15.31 9.21
C LYS A 60 11.53 16.62 8.96
N TYR A 61 10.25 16.54 8.59
CA TYR A 61 9.40 17.71 8.36
C TYR A 61 8.77 18.28 9.64
N GLY A 62 9.11 17.73 10.81
CA GLY A 62 8.65 18.21 12.11
C GLY A 62 7.26 17.71 12.52
N GLY A 63 6.73 16.71 11.81
CA GLY A 63 5.47 16.05 12.15
C GLY A 63 5.65 14.84 13.06
N GLU A 64 4.55 14.36 13.62
CA GLU A 64 4.49 13.07 14.29
C GLU A 64 3.82 12.05 13.37
N PRO A 65 4.38 10.82 13.25
CA PRO A 65 3.69 9.75 12.57
C PRO A 65 2.37 9.44 13.24
N ASP A 66 1.32 9.36 12.44
CA ASP A 66 0.07 8.85 12.93
C ASP A 66 0.24 7.37 13.27
N LYS A 67 0.02 7.02 14.54
CA LYS A 67 0.37 5.72 15.11
C LYS A 67 -0.61 4.61 14.69
N GLY A 68 -1.42 4.84 13.66
CA GLY A 68 -2.46 3.94 13.20
C GLY A 68 -3.64 3.82 14.17
N THR A 69 -3.80 4.76 15.11
CA THR A 69 -5.01 4.85 15.95
C THR A 69 -6.14 5.58 15.24
N SER A 70 -5.84 6.52 14.34
CA SER A 70 -6.82 7.12 13.40
C SER A 70 -7.42 6.09 12.44
N LEU A 71 -6.62 5.10 12.03
CA LEU A 71 -7.06 3.90 11.28
C LEU A 71 -8.10 3.03 12.00
N ALA A 72 -8.26 3.16 13.32
CA ALA A 72 -9.31 2.41 14.03
C ALA A 72 -10.73 2.90 13.66
N GLY A 73 -10.86 4.10 13.09
CA GLY A 73 -12.12 4.67 12.61
C GLY A 73 -12.32 4.56 11.10
N ASP A 74 -11.28 4.81 10.30
CA ASP A 74 -11.37 4.90 8.84
C ASP A 74 -10.95 3.60 8.17
N LEU A 75 -11.87 2.63 8.15
CA LEU A 75 -11.71 1.43 7.35
C LEU A 75 -11.82 1.79 5.87
N HIS A 76 -10.70 1.82 5.13
CA HIS A 76 -10.75 2.20 3.73
C HIS A 76 -11.53 1.16 2.89
N ARG A 77 -12.18 1.63 1.81
CA ARG A 77 -13.08 0.78 1.00
C ARG A 77 -12.36 -0.42 0.36
N THR A 78 -11.14 -0.23 -0.12
CA THR A 78 -10.34 -1.32 -0.71
C THR A 78 -10.08 -2.44 0.31
N TRP A 79 -9.86 -2.12 1.58
CA TRP A 79 -9.69 -3.14 2.61
C TRP A 79 -10.97 -3.91 2.94
N ILE A 80 -12.10 -3.22 2.98
CA ILE A 80 -13.41 -3.87 3.13
C ILE A 80 -13.63 -4.86 1.98
N ALA A 81 -13.31 -4.45 0.75
CA ALA A 81 -13.43 -5.30 -0.42
C ALA A 81 -12.50 -6.52 -0.36
N ILE A 82 -11.25 -6.38 0.09
CA ILE A 82 -10.32 -7.52 0.34
C ILE A 82 -10.95 -8.53 1.31
N ARG A 83 -11.51 -8.04 2.41
CA ARG A 83 -12.17 -8.92 3.38
C ARG A 83 -13.39 -9.63 2.83
N SER A 84 -14.19 -8.94 2.03
CA SER A 84 -15.34 -9.55 1.35
C SER A 84 -14.90 -10.63 0.37
N ALA A 85 -13.76 -10.46 -0.31
CA ALA A 85 -13.21 -11.43 -1.24
C ALA A 85 -12.80 -12.76 -0.57
N PHE A 86 -12.41 -12.73 0.71
CA PHE A 86 -12.08 -13.96 1.47
C PHE A 86 -13.22 -14.97 1.53
N ALA A 87 -14.48 -14.54 1.44
CA ALA A 87 -15.62 -15.44 1.44
C ALA A 87 -15.85 -16.16 0.09
N THR A 88 -15.20 -15.68 -0.98
CA THR A 88 -15.43 -16.14 -2.36
C THR A 88 -14.36 -17.11 -2.85
N GLY A 89 -13.12 -17.01 -2.32
CA GLY A 89 -12.02 -17.94 -2.62
C GLY A 89 -10.79 -17.25 -3.22
N ASP A 90 -9.72 -18.03 -3.44
CA ASP A 90 -8.38 -17.54 -3.84
C ASP A 90 -8.38 -16.59 -5.04
N GLN A 91 -9.19 -16.87 -6.08
CA GLN A 91 -9.29 -16.02 -7.26
C GLN A 91 -9.84 -14.63 -6.93
N ALA A 92 -10.86 -14.54 -6.09
CA ALA A 92 -11.44 -13.25 -5.70
C ALA A 92 -10.45 -12.43 -4.87
N ILE A 93 -9.69 -13.09 -3.99
CA ILE A 93 -8.63 -12.46 -3.20
C ILE A 93 -7.58 -11.87 -4.13
N TYR A 94 -7.14 -12.67 -5.10
CA TYR A 94 -6.16 -12.29 -6.09
C TYR A 94 -6.60 -11.08 -6.94
N GLU A 95 -7.82 -11.09 -7.47
CA GLU A 95 -8.38 -9.96 -8.22
C GLU A 95 -8.49 -8.67 -7.39
N GLU A 96 -8.86 -8.80 -6.11
CA GLU A 96 -8.94 -7.65 -5.22
C GLU A 96 -7.56 -7.10 -4.85
N CYS A 97 -6.53 -7.96 -4.76
CA CYS A 97 -5.15 -7.50 -4.64
C CYS A 97 -4.70 -6.69 -5.88
N ILE A 98 -5.07 -7.10 -7.09
CA ILE A 98 -4.81 -6.32 -8.32
C ILE A 98 -5.48 -4.95 -8.23
N ARG A 99 -6.77 -4.90 -7.92
CA ARG A 99 -7.52 -3.64 -7.75
C ARG A 99 -6.88 -2.74 -6.70
N GLY A 100 -6.43 -3.32 -5.59
CA GLY A 100 -5.72 -2.60 -4.54
C GLY A 100 -4.40 -1.99 -5.00
N GLU A 101 -3.56 -2.75 -5.72
CA GLU A 101 -2.29 -2.24 -6.26
C GLU A 101 -2.49 -1.16 -7.33
N GLU A 102 -3.51 -1.29 -8.19
CA GLU A 102 -3.91 -0.25 -9.15
C GLU A 102 -4.26 1.05 -8.43
N THR A 103 -5.13 0.97 -7.43
CA THR A 103 -5.56 2.12 -6.63
C THR A 103 -4.36 2.79 -5.96
N PHE A 104 -3.48 2.00 -5.35
CA PHE A 104 -2.29 2.51 -4.67
C PHE A 104 -1.29 3.18 -5.62
N SER A 105 -1.18 2.65 -6.84
CA SER A 105 -0.34 3.23 -7.90
C SER A 105 -0.86 4.59 -8.36
N GLU A 106 -2.17 4.71 -8.53
CA GLU A 106 -2.85 5.96 -8.88
C GLU A 106 -2.66 7.01 -7.78
N GLU A 107 -2.88 6.65 -6.52
CA GLU A 107 -2.71 7.53 -5.36
C GLU A 107 -1.28 8.07 -5.24
N TYR A 108 -0.26 7.23 -5.46
CA TYR A 108 1.11 7.74 -5.53
C TYR A 108 1.32 8.69 -6.71
N GLY A 109 0.68 8.42 -7.85
CA GLY A 109 0.67 9.32 -9.01
C GLY A 109 0.06 10.68 -8.68
N GLU A 110 -1.05 10.71 -7.94
CA GLU A 110 -1.69 11.94 -7.46
C GLU A 110 -0.77 12.76 -6.56
N VAL A 111 -0.10 12.12 -5.60
CA VAL A 111 0.89 12.79 -4.74
C VAL A 111 2.05 13.36 -5.57
N LEU A 112 2.55 12.62 -6.56
CA LEU A 112 3.63 13.09 -7.44
C LEU A 112 3.23 14.27 -8.33
N ASN A 113 1.94 14.49 -8.55
CA ASN A 113 1.46 15.65 -9.31
C ASN A 113 1.55 16.97 -8.53
N ASP A 114 1.76 16.93 -7.20
CA ASP A 114 2.04 18.15 -6.46
C ASP A 114 3.42 18.72 -6.84
N THR A 115 3.40 19.87 -7.52
CA THR A 115 4.61 20.59 -7.94
C THR A 115 5.43 21.13 -6.77
N ASN A 116 4.84 21.32 -5.59
CA ASN A 116 5.52 21.80 -4.39
C ASN A 116 6.06 20.66 -3.52
N LEU A 117 5.89 19.41 -3.93
CA LEU A 117 6.39 18.26 -3.17
C LEU A 117 7.93 18.32 -3.08
N PRO A 118 8.51 18.34 -1.86
CA PRO A 118 9.96 18.36 -1.69
C PRO A 118 10.66 17.20 -2.41
N GLN A 119 11.90 17.43 -2.86
CA GLN A 119 12.60 16.48 -3.73
C GLN A 119 12.80 15.10 -3.10
N ASP A 120 13.17 15.03 -1.83
CA ASP A 120 13.36 13.78 -1.09
C ASP A 120 12.06 13.00 -0.89
N VAL A 121 10.95 13.70 -0.62
CA VAL A 121 9.61 13.10 -0.56
C VAL A 121 9.23 12.56 -1.94
N ARG A 122 9.43 13.35 -3.00
CA ARG A 122 9.17 12.93 -4.39
C ARG A 122 9.98 11.69 -4.78
N GLU A 123 11.26 11.64 -4.41
CA GLU A 123 12.12 10.50 -4.68
C GLU A 123 11.68 9.24 -3.92
N MET A 124 11.27 9.39 -2.65
CA MET A 124 10.74 8.30 -1.85
C MET A 124 9.43 7.76 -2.46
N VAL A 125 8.48 8.65 -2.76
CA VAL A 125 7.19 8.30 -3.36
C VAL A 125 7.39 7.60 -4.70
N ARG A 126 8.27 8.12 -5.58
CA ARG A 126 8.56 7.49 -6.87
C ARG A 126 9.11 6.08 -6.71
N LYS A 127 10.08 5.87 -5.80
CA LYS A 127 10.64 4.54 -5.54
C LYS A 127 9.59 3.54 -5.06
N GLN A 128 8.68 3.98 -4.19
CA GLN A 128 7.60 3.13 -3.70
C GLN A 128 6.60 2.84 -4.82
N LYS A 129 6.18 3.85 -5.59
CA LYS A 129 5.30 3.67 -6.76
C LYS A 129 5.90 2.70 -7.76
N ASP A 130 7.17 2.82 -8.12
CA ASP A 130 7.82 1.90 -9.05
C ASP A 130 7.79 0.46 -8.53
N SER A 131 7.82 0.26 -7.21
CA SER A 131 7.68 -1.06 -6.60
C SER A 131 6.26 -1.60 -6.67
N VAL A 132 5.26 -0.74 -6.45
CA VAL A 132 3.83 -1.05 -6.62
C VAL A 132 3.54 -1.41 -8.08
N ASP A 133 4.05 -0.63 -9.04
CA ASP A 133 3.86 -0.90 -10.47
C ASP A 133 4.46 -2.25 -10.87
N ARG A 134 5.64 -2.59 -10.36
CA ARG A 134 6.24 -3.92 -10.56
C ARG A 134 5.42 -5.02 -9.92
N ALA A 135 4.87 -4.79 -8.72
CA ALA A 135 4.00 -5.75 -8.03
C ALA A 135 2.70 -5.99 -8.83
N LEU A 136 2.08 -4.93 -9.34
CA LEU A 136 0.90 -5.00 -10.20
C LEU A 136 1.15 -5.79 -11.48
N VAL A 137 2.27 -5.53 -12.16
CA VAL A 137 2.67 -6.29 -13.35
C VAL A 137 2.92 -7.75 -13.00
N ALA A 138 3.64 -8.02 -11.91
CA ALA A 138 3.92 -9.38 -11.46
C ALA A 138 2.62 -10.14 -11.15
N LEU A 139 1.68 -9.53 -10.43
CA LEU A 139 0.35 -10.07 -10.20
C LEU A 139 -0.28 -10.41 -11.54
N ARG A 140 -0.59 -9.45 -12.40
CA ARG A 140 -1.25 -9.69 -13.70
C ARG A 140 -0.59 -10.80 -14.54
N THR A 141 0.73 -10.95 -14.49
CA THR A 141 1.43 -12.05 -15.19
C THR A 141 1.28 -13.43 -14.53
N MET A 142 1.03 -13.48 -13.21
CA MET A 142 0.72 -14.71 -12.49
C MET A 142 -0.70 -15.22 -12.78
N GLU A 143 -1.64 -14.34 -13.18
CA GLU A 143 -3.00 -14.72 -13.60
C GLU A 143 -2.98 -15.75 -14.74
N ASP A 144 -2.09 -15.53 -15.70
CA ASP A 144 -1.90 -16.39 -16.87
C ASP A 144 -1.44 -17.82 -16.49
N PHE A 145 -0.92 -18.02 -15.28
CA PHE A 145 -0.49 -19.33 -14.76
C PHE A 145 -1.50 -20.00 -13.82
N ALA A 146 -2.44 -19.24 -13.27
CA ALA A 146 -3.49 -19.74 -12.37
C ALA A 146 -4.79 -20.10 -13.11
N SER A 147 -4.91 -19.68 -14.39
CA SER A 147 -5.98 -20.00 -15.34
C SER A 147 -5.79 -21.37 -16.00
#